data_AF-A0A6H9HLH8-F1
#
_entry.id   AF-A0A6H9HLH8-F1
#
_cell.length_a   1.000
_cell.length_b   1.000
_cell.length_c   1.000
_cell.angle_alpha   90.00
_cell.angle_beta   90.00
_cell.angle_gamma   90.00
#
_symmetry.space_group_name_H-M   'P 1'
#
loop_
_entity.id
_entity.type
_entity.pdbx_description
1 polymer ?
#
loop_
_entity_poly.entity_id
_entity_poly.type
_entity_poly.pdbx_seq_one_letter_code
_entity_poly.pdbx_strand_id
1 'polypeptide(L)'
;MHANRHASHATPIGPGRRPLRARRCFALLPVGLLALALSACGGSDGGEATEPDPVVLSAGAVSSNVVNTNVIPAAGVVPGKVVDSNVIPVPAAVPVKPEAAPAAAAGTDWIDTLVDDMRLFHDGPSAALGSTADGGLGAGWPEARPRPSGWAHARARTHTMADMAHASGGDHPWRVPGPYTGNQAPNTRVQQRDIQIWWLLSDGKWVLGSHHARPSDLMLPLDQAGGTEKAGTDIWRDESANGGGASMRSIGREGYARHMWREASGSSPVPANAVGAVGAFFSRLILDDPNGPDDRDKAHVLSACAGDWLAERASLDAREPQRQNALRMGSGRLKYVTRQWQLFGWTNLSEAQLRANPPPLIGLPK
;
A
#
# COMPACT_ATOMS: atom_id res chain seq x y z
N MET A 1 -60.99 56.66 20.68
CA MET A 1 -60.41 57.67 21.60
C MET A 1 -59.23 56.99 22.28
N HIS A 2 -57.97 57.45 22.29
CA HIS A 2 -57.19 58.50 21.60
C HIS A 2 -55.86 57.80 21.15
N ALA A 3 -55.17 58.10 20.03
CA ALA A 3 -54.35 59.28 19.71
C ALA A 3 -53.25 59.59 20.77
N ASN A 4 -51.99 59.97 20.47
CA ASN A 4 -51.32 60.25 19.18
C ASN A 4 -49.75 60.27 19.30
N ARG A 5 -49.07 60.06 18.15
CA ARG A 5 -47.75 60.55 17.63
C ARG A 5 -46.72 61.31 18.50
N HIS A 6 -45.41 61.10 18.20
CA HIS A 6 -44.39 62.03 17.62
C HIS A 6 -43.00 61.32 17.56
N ALA A 7 -42.05 61.43 16.60
CA ALA A 7 -41.67 62.38 15.51
C ALA A 7 -40.84 63.61 15.95
N SER A 8 -39.63 63.94 15.44
CA SER A 8 -38.80 63.39 14.32
C SER A 8 -37.32 63.91 14.35
N HIS A 9 -36.49 63.54 13.34
CA HIS A 9 -35.23 64.16 12.83
C HIS A 9 -33.84 63.55 13.22
N ALA A 10 -32.74 63.68 12.46
CA ALA A 10 -32.43 63.62 11.00
C ALA A 10 -31.06 64.30 10.67
N THR A 11 -30.03 63.47 10.39
CA THR A 11 -29.05 63.63 9.27
C THR A 11 -28.03 64.84 9.29
N PRO A 12 -27.08 65.01 8.32
CA PRO A 12 -25.63 65.00 8.68
C PRO A 12 -24.80 66.21 8.15
N ILE A 13 -23.49 66.26 8.46
CA ILE A 13 -22.50 67.11 7.76
C ILE A 13 -21.20 66.33 7.51
N GLY A 14 -20.58 66.54 6.33
CA GLY A 14 -19.36 65.86 5.87
C GLY A 14 -18.06 66.69 5.96
N PRO A 15 -17.36 66.94 4.83
CA PRO A 15 -16.04 66.32 4.64
C PRO A 15 -14.83 67.30 4.55
N GLY A 16 -13.63 66.79 4.87
CA GLY A 16 -12.34 67.50 4.70
C GLY A 16 -11.39 66.80 3.71
N ARG A 17 -10.66 67.57 2.89
CA ARG A 17 -9.79 67.07 1.80
C ARG A 17 -8.28 67.06 2.15
N ARG A 18 -7.58 66.10 1.52
CA ARG A 18 -6.15 66.01 1.08
C ARG A 18 -5.39 67.37 0.96
N PRO A 19 -4.02 67.46 1.06
CA PRO A 19 -3.14 66.77 0.08
C PRO A 19 -1.61 66.52 0.30
N LEU A 20 -1.06 65.71 -0.64
CA LEU A 20 0.28 65.79 -1.33
C LEU A 20 1.62 65.33 -0.67
N ARG A 21 2.30 64.45 -1.44
CA ARG A 21 3.77 64.26 -1.65
C ARG A 21 4.62 63.78 -0.46
N ALA A 22 5.72 63.03 -0.61
CA ALA A 22 6.31 62.12 -1.61
C ALA A 22 7.82 62.05 -1.29
N ARG A 23 8.43 60.85 -1.20
CA ARG A 23 9.85 60.65 -1.52
C ARG A 23 10.17 59.16 -1.72
N ARG A 24 10.97 58.87 -2.75
CA ARG A 24 11.59 57.56 -3.00
C ARG A 24 12.91 57.51 -2.25
N CYS A 25 13.26 56.34 -1.72
CA CYS A 25 14.65 55.93 -1.55
C CYS A 25 14.80 54.50 -2.07
N PHE A 26 15.54 54.35 -3.17
CA PHE A 26 16.14 53.07 -3.56
C PHE A 26 17.41 52.88 -2.71
N ALA A 27 17.66 51.65 -2.25
CA ALA A 27 18.97 51.23 -1.77
C ALA A 27 19.38 49.98 -2.57
N LEU A 28 20.40 50.18 -3.41
CA LEU A 28 21.02 49.20 -4.27
C LEU A 28 22.17 48.49 -3.53
N LEU A 29 22.50 47.28 -4.02
CA LEU A 29 23.79 46.56 -4.03
C LEU A 29 24.05 45.50 -2.93
N PRO A 30 24.93 44.49 -3.20
CA PRO A 30 25.51 44.08 -4.50
C PRO A 30 25.31 42.59 -4.85
N VAL A 31 25.48 42.28 -6.15
CA VAL A 31 25.78 40.94 -6.64
C VAL A 31 27.22 40.58 -6.29
N GLY A 32 27.45 39.41 -5.68
CA GLY A 32 28.77 38.84 -5.40
C GLY A 32 29.02 37.59 -6.23
N LEU A 33 29.93 37.70 -7.19
CA LEU A 33 30.34 36.61 -8.09
C LEU A 33 31.22 35.59 -7.34
N LEU A 34 30.97 34.28 -7.46
CA LEU A 34 32.01 33.28 -7.22
C LEU A 34 31.86 32.10 -8.20
N ALA A 35 32.92 31.86 -8.96
CA ALA A 35 33.11 30.72 -9.85
C ALA A 35 34.55 30.19 -9.66
N LEU A 36 34.81 28.95 -10.12
CA LEU A 36 36.06 28.17 -10.02
C LEU A 36 36.37 27.69 -8.58
N ALA A 37 36.76 26.43 -8.31
CA ALA A 37 37.46 25.42 -9.09
C ALA A 37 36.87 24.00 -8.82
N LEU A 38 36.94 22.98 -9.69
CA LEU A 38 38.08 22.35 -10.36
C LEU A 38 39.17 21.82 -9.40
N SER A 39 39.00 20.58 -8.96
CA SER A 39 40.08 19.64 -8.62
C SER A 39 39.59 18.25 -9.04
N ALA A 40 40.03 17.65 -10.15
CA ALA A 40 41.38 17.24 -10.55
C ALA A 40 41.79 15.89 -9.95
N CYS A 41 41.86 14.90 -10.86
CA CYS A 41 42.82 13.80 -10.96
C CYS A 41 43.26 13.03 -9.69
N GLY A 42 42.93 11.74 -9.67
CA GLY A 42 43.60 10.72 -8.87
C GLY A 42 43.47 9.36 -9.54
N GLY A 43 44.35 9.08 -10.52
CA GLY A 43 44.44 7.79 -11.18
C GLY A 43 45.80 7.15 -10.96
N SER A 44 45.79 5.85 -10.63
CA SER A 44 46.88 4.86 -10.74
C SER A 44 46.26 3.54 -10.25
N ASP A 45 46.08 2.53 -11.10
CA ASP A 45 47.08 1.59 -11.65
C ASP A 45 47.39 0.41 -10.72
N GLY A 46 47.30 -0.80 -11.28
CA GLY A 46 48.11 -1.97 -10.89
C GLY A 46 47.77 -2.68 -9.57
N GLY A 47 47.04 -3.80 -9.65
CA GLY A 47 46.85 -4.73 -8.54
C GLY A 47 46.45 -6.12 -9.04
N GLU A 48 47.45 -6.98 -9.27
CA GLU A 48 47.29 -8.30 -9.88
C GLU A 48 46.84 -9.36 -8.86
N ALA A 49 45.97 -10.28 -9.31
CA ALA A 49 45.64 -11.61 -8.80
C ALA A 49 45.76 -11.97 -7.29
N THR A 50 44.66 -12.48 -6.73
CA THR A 50 44.66 -13.83 -6.12
C THR A 50 43.23 -14.40 -6.05
N GLU A 51 43.01 -15.58 -6.63
CA GLU A 51 41.85 -16.43 -6.33
C GLU A 51 42.07 -17.14 -4.98
N PRO A 52 40.98 -17.43 -4.23
CA PRO A 52 40.94 -18.59 -3.35
C PRO A 52 39.98 -19.67 -3.88
N ASP A 53 40.45 -20.92 -3.82
CA ASP A 53 39.82 -22.15 -4.32
C ASP A 53 38.40 -22.47 -3.79
N PRO A 54 37.62 -23.31 -4.51
CA PRO A 54 36.30 -23.75 -4.10
C PRO A 54 36.33 -24.78 -2.97
N VAL A 55 35.60 -24.52 -1.88
CA VAL A 55 35.40 -25.51 -0.81
C VAL A 55 34.41 -26.59 -1.26
N VAL A 56 34.86 -27.84 -1.18
CA VAL A 56 34.14 -29.05 -1.58
C VAL A 56 33.06 -29.46 -0.55
N LEU A 57 32.01 -30.08 -1.07
CA LEU A 57 30.92 -30.78 -0.38
C LEU A 57 31.38 -31.62 0.84
N SER A 58 30.52 -31.69 1.86
CA SER A 58 30.34 -32.94 2.61
C SER A 58 28.86 -33.21 2.84
N ALA A 59 28.47 -34.47 2.67
CA ALA A 59 27.13 -34.97 2.97
C ALA A 59 27.17 -35.78 4.27
N GLY A 60 26.18 -35.55 5.14
CA GLY A 60 25.92 -36.33 6.36
C GLY A 60 24.48 -36.10 6.77
N ALA A 61 23.56 -36.99 6.40
CA ALA A 61 23.24 -38.23 7.12
C ALA A 61 22.21 -38.02 8.23
N VAL A 62 20.96 -38.33 7.86
CA VAL A 62 19.89 -38.97 8.64
C VAL A 62 20.10 -39.09 10.16
N SER A 63 19.13 -38.56 10.92
CA SER A 63 18.71 -39.21 12.17
C SER A 63 17.19 -39.15 12.30
N SER A 64 16.59 -40.32 12.54
CA SER A 64 15.15 -40.55 12.63
C SER A 64 14.68 -40.69 14.08
N ASN A 65 13.42 -40.33 14.35
CA ASN A 65 12.57 -40.81 15.44
C ASN A 65 13.06 -40.66 16.89
N VAL A 66 12.27 -39.97 17.72
CA VAL A 66 11.67 -40.60 18.93
C VAL A 66 10.26 -40.01 19.14
N VAL A 67 9.25 -40.88 19.16
CA VAL A 67 7.92 -40.58 19.72
C VAL A 67 8.03 -40.68 21.24
N ASN A 68 7.50 -39.69 21.98
CA ASN A 68 7.43 -39.79 23.44
C ASN A 68 5.99 -39.62 23.93
N THR A 69 5.23 -40.72 23.89
CA THR A 69 3.97 -40.87 24.61
C THR A 69 4.26 -41.24 26.05
N ASN A 70 3.97 -40.34 27.01
CA ASN A 70 3.95 -40.69 28.42
C ASN A 70 2.63 -40.24 29.06
N VAL A 71 1.77 -41.22 29.31
CA VAL A 71 0.59 -41.13 30.19
C VAL A 71 1.00 -41.69 31.54
N ILE A 72 0.74 -40.97 32.63
CA ILE A 72 0.71 -41.53 33.99
C ILE A 72 -0.56 -41.03 34.69
N PRO A 73 -1.40 -41.91 35.26
CA PRO A 73 -2.68 -41.54 35.90
C PRO A 73 -2.60 -41.49 37.44
N ALA A 74 -3.34 -40.57 38.05
CA ALA A 74 -3.79 -40.57 39.46
C ALA A 74 -4.71 -39.35 39.70
N ALA A 75 -5.64 -39.28 40.66
CA ALA A 75 -6.43 -40.31 41.36
C ALA A 75 -7.65 -39.63 42.03
N GLY A 76 -8.67 -40.41 42.38
CA GLY A 76 -9.99 -40.07 42.96
C GLY A 76 -10.26 -38.70 43.62
N VAL A 77 -11.39 -38.10 43.22
CA VAL A 77 -12.18 -37.14 44.04
C VAL A 77 -13.66 -37.56 44.02
N VAL A 78 -14.34 -37.34 45.15
CA VAL A 78 -15.69 -37.81 45.51
C VAL A 78 -16.81 -37.06 44.77
N PRO A 79 -17.93 -37.70 44.38
CA PRO A 79 -19.06 -37.01 43.75
C PRO A 79 -19.86 -36.16 44.75
N GLY A 80 -19.73 -34.83 44.65
CA GLY A 80 -20.62 -33.86 45.29
C GLY A 80 -21.86 -33.59 44.43
N LYS A 81 -23.03 -33.46 45.05
CA LYS A 81 -24.28 -33.06 44.36
C LYS A 81 -24.11 -31.69 43.69
N VAL A 82 -24.28 -31.64 42.37
CA VAL A 82 -24.56 -30.40 41.65
C VAL A 82 -26.05 -30.09 41.81
N VAL A 83 -26.35 -28.84 42.18
CA VAL A 83 -27.73 -28.33 42.28
C VAL A 83 -28.12 -27.71 40.93
N ASP A 84 -29.35 -27.96 40.48
CA ASP A 84 -29.83 -27.49 39.18
C ASP A 84 -29.67 -25.98 38.99
N SER A 85 -28.96 -25.63 37.92
CA SER A 85 -28.83 -24.24 37.45
C SER A 85 -30.02 -23.91 36.55
N ASN A 86 -30.74 -22.83 36.85
CA ASN A 86 -31.85 -22.35 36.04
C ASN A 86 -31.41 -22.11 34.58
N VAL A 87 -31.86 -22.97 33.67
CA VAL A 87 -31.66 -22.80 32.23
C VAL A 87 -32.60 -21.70 31.74
N ILE A 88 -32.07 -20.48 31.58
CA ILE A 88 -32.77 -19.41 30.87
C ILE A 88 -32.80 -19.82 29.38
N PRO A 89 -33.99 -19.93 28.75
CA PRO A 89 -34.06 -20.29 27.34
C PRO A 89 -33.47 -19.17 26.49
N VAL A 90 -32.43 -19.49 25.72
CA VAL A 90 -31.88 -18.60 24.69
C VAL A 90 -32.95 -18.44 23.61
N PRO A 91 -33.42 -17.21 23.28
CA PRO A 91 -34.40 -17.01 22.22
C PRO A 91 -33.81 -17.45 20.87
N ALA A 92 -34.60 -18.17 20.08
CA ALA A 92 -34.18 -18.69 18.79
C ALA A 92 -33.67 -17.56 17.88
N ALA A 93 -32.52 -17.77 17.23
CA ALA A 93 -31.95 -16.81 16.31
C ALA A 93 -32.95 -16.49 15.19
N VAL A 94 -33.30 -15.20 15.05
CA VAL A 94 -34.14 -14.72 13.95
C VAL A 94 -33.37 -14.96 12.65
N PRO A 95 -33.90 -15.71 11.66
CA PRO A 95 -33.21 -15.95 10.42
C PRO A 95 -33.07 -14.63 9.65
N VAL A 96 -31.85 -14.08 9.64
CA VAL A 96 -31.51 -12.90 8.85
C VAL A 96 -31.64 -13.29 7.39
N LYS A 97 -32.63 -12.70 6.70
CA LYS A 97 -32.81 -12.82 5.26
C LYS A 97 -31.49 -12.42 4.58
N PRO A 98 -30.88 -13.28 3.73
CA PRO A 98 -29.70 -12.90 2.99
C PRO A 98 -29.98 -11.65 2.16
N GLU A 99 -29.36 -10.53 2.52
CA GLU A 99 -29.38 -9.34 1.70
C GLU A 99 -28.61 -9.67 0.41
N ALA A 100 -29.25 -9.46 -0.73
CA ALA A 100 -28.67 -9.82 -2.01
C ALA A 100 -27.38 -8.99 -2.20
N ALA A 101 -26.23 -9.67 -2.22
CA ALA A 101 -24.96 -9.02 -2.49
C ALA A 101 -25.07 -8.21 -3.79
N PRO A 102 -24.57 -6.96 -3.85
CA PRO A 102 -24.53 -6.22 -5.10
C PRO A 102 -23.82 -7.09 -6.13
N ALA A 103 -24.48 -7.28 -7.28
CA ALA A 103 -24.06 -8.23 -8.29
C ALA A 103 -22.57 -8.04 -8.61
N ALA A 104 -21.79 -9.13 -8.51
CA ALA A 104 -20.40 -9.11 -8.92
C ALA A 104 -20.33 -8.62 -10.37
N ALA A 105 -19.54 -7.57 -10.61
CA ALA A 105 -19.44 -6.97 -11.94
C ALA A 105 -18.98 -8.04 -12.94
N ALA A 106 -19.88 -8.40 -13.87
CA ALA A 106 -19.62 -9.45 -14.82
C ALA A 106 -18.59 -9.00 -15.85
N GLY A 107 -17.43 -9.68 -15.88
CA GLY A 107 -16.59 -9.78 -17.07
C GLY A 107 -15.97 -8.49 -17.61
N THR A 108 -15.45 -7.59 -16.76
CA THR A 108 -14.42 -6.66 -17.22
C THR A 108 -13.15 -7.45 -17.58
N ASP A 109 -12.56 -7.20 -18.74
CA ASP A 109 -11.26 -7.78 -19.08
C ASP A 109 -10.24 -7.31 -18.02
N TRP A 110 -9.53 -8.23 -17.39
CA TRP A 110 -8.55 -7.88 -16.35
C TRP A 110 -7.37 -7.10 -16.96
N ILE A 111 -7.16 -7.15 -18.28
CA ILE A 111 -6.25 -6.26 -19.01
C ILE A 111 -6.76 -4.82 -18.95
N ASP A 112 -8.06 -4.56 -19.08
CA ASP A 112 -8.64 -3.22 -18.93
C ASP A 112 -8.35 -2.69 -17.52
N THR A 113 -8.40 -3.55 -16.50
CA THR A 113 -8.03 -3.17 -15.12
C THR A 113 -6.55 -2.76 -15.00
N LEU A 114 -5.63 -3.44 -15.68
CA LEU A 114 -4.21 -3.04 -15.71
C LEU A 114 -4.00 -1.71 -16.47
N VAL A 115 -4.71 -1.51 -17.58
CA VAL A 115 -4.65 -0.27 -18.37
C VAL A 115 -5.22 0.90 -17.58
N ASP A 116 -6.39 0.75 -16.97
CA ASP A 116 -7.02 1.75 -16.11
C ASP A 116 -6.14 2.07 -14.90
N ASP A 117 -5.48 1.07 -14.30
CA ASP A 117 -4.53 1.29 -13.19
C ASP A 117 -3.34 2.16 -13.58
N MET A 118 -2.95 2.19 -14.85
CA MET A 118 -1.90 3.09 -15.37
C MET A 118 -2.43 4.40 -15.96
N ARG A 119 -3.71 4.46 -16.35
CA ARG A 119 -4.30 5.60 -17.07
C ARG A 119 -5.10 6.55 -16.19
N LEU A 120 -5.80 6.03 -15.18
CA LEU A 120 -6.73 6.80 -14.37
C LEU A 120 -6.07 7.29 -13.08
N PHE A 121 -6.50 8.45 -12.59
CA PHE A 121 -6.01 8.95 -11.31
C PHE A 121 -6.54 8.11 -10.13
N HIS A 122 -6.08 8.43 -8.93
CA HIS A 122 -6.46 7.72 -7.71
C HIS A 122 -7.95 7.88 -7.39
N ASP A 123 -8.54 6.85 -6.78
CA ASP A 123 -9.94 6.90 -6.37
C ASP A 123 -10.17 7.96 -5.28
N GLY A 124 -9.22 8.13 -4.35
CA GLY A 124 -9.27 9.15 -3.30
C GLY A 124 -7.89 9.49 -2.74
N PRO A 125 -7.80 10.49 -1.84
CA PRO A 125 -6.56 10.93 -1.24
C PRO A 125 -6.06 9.99 -0.15
N SER A 126 -4.92 9.34 -0.38
CA SER A 126 -4.28 8.46 0.61
C SER A 126 -3.67 9.22 1.78
N ALA A 127 -3.67 8.62 2.97
CA ALA A 127 -3.02 9.14 4.19
C ALA A 127 -1.51 9.51 4.04
N ALA A 128 -0.83 8.97 3.03
CA ALA A 128 0.55 9.34 2.69
C ALA A 128 0.72 10.82 2.29
N LEU A 129 -0.33 11.45 1.71
CA LEU A 129 -0.31 12.85 1.26
C LEU A 129 0.01 13.83 2.39
N GLY A 130 -0.52 13.59 3.58
CA GLY A 130 -0.24 14.40 4.78
C GLY A 130 1.04 14.03 5.51
N SER A 131 1.84 13.08 4.99
CA SER A 131 2.95 12.44 5.71
C SER A 131 4.31 12.61 5.04
N THR A 132 4.38 12.96 3.75
CA THR A 132 5.64 13.29 3.07
C THR A 132 5.55 14.63 2.34
N ALA A 133 6.68 15.34 2.21
CA ALA A 133 6.72 16.65 1.55
C ALA A 133 6.43 16.60 0.04
N ASP A 134 6.57 15.42 -0.58
CA ASP A 134 6.24 15.14 -1.98
C ASP A 134 4.86 14.46 -2.15
N GLY A 135 4.14 14.20 -1.05
CA GLY A 135 2.89 13.43 -1.01
C GLY A 135 3.00 11.95 -1.44
N GLY A 136 4.21 11.47 -1.74
CA GLY A 136 4.52 10.07 -2.03
C GLY A 136 3.74 9.50 -3.21
N LEU A 137 3.28 8.25 -3.08
CA LEU A 137 2.49 7.59 -4.12
C LEU A 137 1.11 8.22 -4.34
N GLY A 138 0.63 9.10 -3.46
CA GLY A 138 -0.71 9.68 -3.51
C GLY A 138 -0.81 11.01 -4.26
N ALA A 139 0.30 11.68 -4.56
CA ALA A 139 0.32 12.99 -5.22
C ALA A 139 0.54 12.93 -6.74
N GLY A 140 1.25 11.89 -7.21
CA GLY A 140 1.60 11.72 -8.61
C GLY A 140 0.59 10.85 -9.37
N TRP A 141 0.48 11.04 -10.69
CA TRP A 141 -0.20 10.07 -11.55
C TRP A 141 0.49 8.69 -11.46
N PRO A 142 -0.22 7.59 -11.77
CA PRO A 142 0.42 6.32 -12.04
C PRO A 142 1.55 6.48 -13.05
N GLU A 143 2.69 5.85 -12.79
CA GLU A 143 3.88 5.99 -13.61
C GLU A 143 4.65 4.68 -13.67
N ALA A 144 5.40 4.48 -14.75
CA ALA A 144 6.43 3.46 -14.84
C ALA A 144 7.74 4.12 -15.29
N ARG A 145 8.85 3.76 -14.65
CA ARG A 145 10.17 4.36 -14.85
C ARG A 145 11.11 3.33 -15.48
N PRO A 146 11.91 3.72 -16.49
CA PRO A 146 12.87 2.81 -17.12
C PRO A 146 13.89 2.31 -16.10
N ARG A 147 14.43 1.11 -16.35
CA ARG A 147 15.50 0.51 -15.54
C ARG A 147 16.75 1.39 -15.58
N PRO A 148 17.26 1.90 -14.44
CA PRO A 148 18.50 2.66 -14.42
C PRO A 148 19.70 1.74 -14.74
N SER A 149 20.76 2.33 -15.29
CA SER A 149 21.98 1.57 -15.64
C SER A 149 22.62 0.93 -14.39
N GLY A 150 22.99 -0.35 -14.48
CA GLY A 150 23.55 -1.12 -13.37
C GLY A 150 22.53 -1.76 -12.41
N TRP A 151 21.25 -1.42 -12.49
CA TRP A 151 20.23 -1.95 -11.58
C TRP A 151 19.72 -3.31 -12.09
N ALA A 152 20.21 -4.39 -11.50
CA ALA A 152 20.05 -5.76 -12.01
C ALA A 152 18.85 -6.53 -11.45
N HIS A 153 18.18 -6.02 -10.40
CA HIS A 153 17.11 -6.72 -9.70
C HIS A 153 15.84 -5.87 -9.59
N ALA A 154 14.71 -6.52 -9.36
CA ALA A 154 13.43 -5.86 -9.09
C ALA A 154 12.45 -6.73 -8.29
N ARG A 155 11.47 -6.06 -7.67
CA ARG A 155 10.36 -6.67 -6.90
C ARG A 155 9.05 -5.92 -7.16
N ALA A 156 7.92 -6.62 -7.11
CA ALA A 156 6.62 -5.97 -6.93
C ALA A 156 6.41 -5.60 -5.45
N ARG A 157 5.63 -4.55 -5.22
CA ARG A 157 5.20 -4.09 -3.90
C ARG A 157 3.68 -3.86 -3.85
N THR A 158 3.09 -4.05 -2.68
CA THR A 158 1.75 -3.53 -2.36
C THR A 158 1.91 -2.29 -1.49
N HIS A 159 0.99 -1.33 -1.61
CA HIS A 159 0.87 -0.22 -0.67
C HIS A 159 -0.60 -0.12 -0.29
N THR A 160 -0.91 -0.16 1.01
CA THR A 160 -2.28 -0.16 1.51
C THR A 160 -2.41 0.73 2.74
N MET A 161 -3.28 1.74 2.65
CA MET A 161 -3.46 2.76 3.68
C MET A 161 -4.89 3.31 3.65
N ALA A 162 -5.35 3.89 4.75
CA ALA A 162 -6.62 4.62 4.75
C ALA A 162 -6.59 5.81 3.77
N ASP A 163 -7.77 6.25 3.31
CA ASP A 163 -7.94 7.61 2.81
C ASP A 163 -7.75 8.65 3.93
N MET A 164 -7.74 9.94 3.60
CA MET A 164 -7.67 11.01 4.60
C MET A 164 -8.57 12.20 4.27
N ALA A 165 -9.24 12.73 5.29
CA ALA A 165 -10.10 13.92 5.21
C ALA A 165 -9.35 15.20 4.77
N HIS A 166 -8.03 15.25 4.95
CA HIS A 166 -7.20 16.42 4.65
C HIS A 166 -6.41 16.27 3.35
N ALA A 167 -7.12 16.20 2.22
CA ALA A 167 -6.55 16.57 0.95
C ALA A 167 -6.57 18.11 0.79
N SER A 168 -5.54 18.78 1.31
CA SER A 168 -5.11 20.07 0.77
C SER A 168 -4.34 19.90 -0.56
N GLY A 169 -4.58 18.80 -1.26
CA GLY A 169 -3.93 18.45 -2.52
C GLY A 169 -4.61 19.18 -3.67
N GLY A 170 -3.96 20.21 -4.18
CA GLY A 170 -4.52 21.15 -5.16
C GLY A 170 -5.00 20.47 -6.42
N ASP A 171 -6.25 20.78 -6.81
CA ASP A 171 -6.91 20.46 -8.09
C ASP A 171 -6.76 19.01 -8.61
N HIS A 172 -6.46 18.06 -7.72
CA HIS A 172 -6.29 16.65 -8.08
C HIS A 172 -7.62 16.02 -8.49
N PRO A 173 -7.69 15.31 -9.64
CA PRO A 173 -8.93 14.74 -10.16
C PRO A 173 -9.25 13.38 -9.50
N TRP A 174 -9.54 13.39 -8.19
CA TRP A 174 -10.00 12.20 -7.46
C TRP A 174 -11.23 11.59 -8.13
N ARG A 175 -11.23 10.27 -8.35
CA ARG A 175 -12.33 9.61 -9.11
C ARG A 175 -13.59 9.41 -8.29
N VAL A 176 -13.47 9.22 -6.98
CA VAL A 176 -14.59 9.04 -6.05
C VAL A 176 -14.75 10.33 -5.25
N PRO A 177 -15.92 10.98 -5.29
CA PRO A 177 -16.15 12.18 -4.49
C PRO A 177 -16.16 11.83 -3.00
N GLY A 178 -15.72 12.78 -2.17
CA GLY A 178 -15.77 12.66 -0.71
C GLY A 178 -17.20 12.67 -0.13
N PRO A 179 -17.34 12.60 1.20
CA PRO A 179 -16.30 12.81 2.20
C PRO A 179 -15.32 11.63 2.35
N TYR A 180 -14.04 11.96 2.55
CA TYR A 180 -12.99 11.02 2.94
C TYR A 180 -12.90 11.01 4.46
N THR A 181 -12.92 9.85 5.10
CA THR A 181 -13.18 9.72 6.55
C THR A 181 -12.10 8.96 7.31
N GLY A 182 -11.09 8.45 6.61
CA GLY A 182 -10.20 7.41 7.09
C GLY A 182 -10.93 6.09 7.28
N ASN A 183 -10.19 5.04 7.64
CA ASN A 183 -10.79 3.79 8.04
C ASN A 183 -11.57 3.98 9.35
N GLN A 184 -12.84 3.59 9.37
CA GLN A 184 -13.74 3.63 10.54
C GLN A 184 -14.35 2.26 10.88
N ALA A 185 -13.81 1.17 10.32
CA ALA A 185 -14.33 -0.19 10.46
C ALA A 185 -13.53 -1.00 11.51
N PRO A 186 -14.04 -1.19 12.74
CA PRO A 186 -13.42 -2.07 13.74
C PRO A 186 -13.46 -3.57 13.38
N ASN A 187 -14.48 -4.07 12.68
CA ASN A 187 -14.65 -5.49 12.35
C ASN A 187 -14.25 -5.84 10.90
N THR A 188 -13.54 -4.95 10.20
CA THR A 188 -13.08 -5.20 8.83
C THR A 188 -11.57 -5.41 8.73
N ARG A 189 -11.20 -6.38 7.90
CA ARG A 189 -9.82 -6.64 7.47
C ARG A 189 -9.69 -6.41 5.97
N VAL A 190 -8.52 -5.90 5.57
CA VAL A 190 -8.04 -6.00 4.19
C VAL A 190 -7.31 -7.32 4.06
N GLN A 191 -7.73 -8.18 3.14
CA GLN A 191 -7.06 -9.43 2.78
C GLN A 191 -6.31 -9.25 1.47
N GLN A 192 -5.05 -9.66 1.41
CA GLN A 192 -4.18 -9.64 0.23
C GLN A 192 -3.63 -11.02 -0.09
N ARG A 193 -3.43 -11.31 -1.38
CA ARG A 193 -2.73 -12.52 -1.86
C ARG A 193 -1.98 -12.27 -3.17
N ASP A 194 -1.09 -13.21 -3.48
CA ASP A 194 -0.43 -13.36 -4.78
C ASP A 194 0.29 -12.10 -5.30
N ILE A 195 1.15 -11.51 -4.45
CA ILE A 195 2.02 -10.39 -4.85
C ILE A 195 3.05 -10.94 -5.83
N GLN A 196 3.07 -10.44 -7.06
CA GLN A 196 3.86 -11.03 -8.15
C GLN A 196 4.41 -9.99 -9.12
N ILE A 197 5.54 -10.33 -9.77
CA ILE A 197 6.07 -9.61 -10.92
C ILE A 197 6.36 -10.59 -12.07
N TRP A 198 5.87 -10.23 -13.25
CA TRP A 198 6.07 -10.95 -14.51
C TRP A 198 6.85 -10.10 -15.49
N TRP A 199 7.74 -10.72 -16.26
CA TRP A 199 8.51 -10.09 -17.33
C TRP A 199 8.07 -10.61 -18.70
N LEU A 200 7.75 -9.70 -19.61
CA LEU A 200 7.60 -10.02 -21.03
C LEU A 200 8.98 -10.01 -21.66
N LEU A 201 9.35 -11.10 -22.31
CA LEU A 201 10.61 -11.27 -23.02
C LEU A 201 10.47 -10.86 -24.49
N SER A 202 11.60 -10.55 -25.13
CA SER A 202 11.68 -10.16 -26.54
C SER A 202 11.16 -11.20 -27.55
N ASP A 203 10.99 -12.46 -27.12
CA ASP A 203 10.42 -13.56 -27.92
C ASP A 203 8.91 -13.78 -27.65
N GLY A 204 8.25 -12.85 -26.94
CA GLY A 204 6.83 -12.91 -26.60
C GLY A 204 6.50 -13.78 -25.39
N LYS A 205 7.48 -14.48 -24.79
CA LYS A 205 7.22 -15.32 -23.62
C LYS A 205 7.14 -14.49 -22.34
N TRP A 206 6.31 -14.95 -21.41
CA TRP A 206 6.27 -14.46 -20.04
C TRP A 206 7.12 -15.34 -19.12
N VAL A 207 7.92 -14.70 -18.25
CA VAL A 207 8.61 -15.38 -17.15
C VAL A 207 8.27 -14.73 -15.82
N LEU A 208 8.04 -15.55 -14.80
CA LEU A 208 7.80 -15.08 -13.44
C LEU A 208 9.14 -14.60 -12.86
N GLY A 209 9.19 -13.34 -12.41
CA GLY A 209 10.34 -12.82 -11.66
C GLY A 209 10.29 -13.29 -10.21
N SER A 210 9.22 -12.92 -9.50
CA SER A 210 8.97 -13.36 -8.13
C SER A 210 7.48 -13.39 -7.81
N HIS A 211 7.08 -14.26 -6.87
CA HIS A 211 5.72 -14.41 -6.36
C HIS A 211 5.76 -14.70 -4.86
N HIS A 212 4.88 -14.03 -4.13
CA HIS A 212 4.67 -14.23 -2.70
C HIS A 212 3.16 -14.40 -2.49
N ALA A 213 2.75 -15.65 -2.27
CA ALA A 213 1.34 -16.01 -2.10
C ALA A 213 0.67 -15.31 -0.91
N ARG A 214 1.46 -14.99 0.13
CA ARG A 214 0.99 -14.41 1.40
C ARG A 214 1.87 -13.25 1.86
N PRO A 215 1.34 -12.02 2.00
CA PRO A 215 2.05 -10.92 2.62
C PRO A 215 2.40 -11.19 4.08
N SER A 216 3.52 -10.63 4.54
CA SER A 216 3.94 -10.67 5.94
C SER A 216 3.19 -9.62 6.78
N ASP A 217 3.60 -9.44 8.04
CA ASP A 217 2.99 -8.53 9.00
C ASP A 217 3.61 -7.11 9.02
N LEU A 218 4.21 -6.60 7.94
CA LEU A 218 5.00 -5.37 8.00
C LEU A 218 4.14 -4.10 7.89
N MET A 219 4.16 -3.29 8.93
CA MET A 219 3.57 -1.96 8.93
C MET A 219 4.67 -0.90 8.87
N LEU A 220 4.69 -0.12 7.79
CA LEU A 220 5.63 1.00 7.63
C LEU A 220 4.97 2.32 7.98
N PRO A 221 5.71 3.29 8.54
CA PRO A 221 5.18 4.64 8.74
C PRO A 221 4.84 5.29 7.39
N LEU A 222 3.83 6.16 7.38
CA LEU A 222 3.37 6.84 6.16
C LEU A 222 4.43 7.77 5.54
N ASP A 223 5.35 8.30 6.35
CA ASP A 223 6.50 9.10 5.91
C ASP A 223 7.64 8.27 5.27
N GLN A 224 7.53 6.94 5.37
CA GLN A 224 8.50 5.93 4.94
C GLN A 224 9.90 6.12 5.57
N ALA A 225 9.99 6.65 6.78
CA ALA A 225 11.23 6.68 7.55
C ALA A 225 11.68 5.23 7.85
N GLY A 226 12.85 4.85 7.33
CA GLY A 226 13.39 3.50 7.54
C GLY A 226 13.86 3.30 8.98
N GLY A 227 13.75 2.07 9.50
CA GLY A 227 14.13 1.72 10.87
C GLY A 227 13.07 2.09 11.93
N THR A 228 11.87 2.50 11.51
CA THR A 228 10.72 2.79 12.39
C THR A 228 9.49 1.95 12.03
N GLU A 229 9.70 0.86 11.29
CA GLU A 229 8.69 -0.12 10.95
C GLU A 229 8.16 -0.86 12.20
N LYS A 230 6.91 -1.33 12.12
CA LYS A 230 6.27 -2.14 13.16
C LYS A 230 5.91 -3.51 12.62
N ALA A 231 6.04 -4.52 13.48
CA ALA A 231 5.43 -5.83 13.30
C ALA A 231 3.94 -5.75 13.70
N GLY A 232 3.04 -6.00 12.75
CA GLY A 232 1.58 -5.96 12.90
C GLY A 232 0.98 -7.24 13.47
N THR A 233 1.71 -8.00 14.30
CA THR A 233 1.32 -9.34 14.76
C THR A 233 -0.04 -9.42 15.46
N ASP A 234 -0.51 -8.32 16.07
CA ASP A 234 -1.80 -8.22 16.77
C ASP A 234 -2.99 -7.89 15.86
N ILE A 235 -2.71 -7.50 14.61
CA ILE A 235 -3.71 -7.17 13.57
C ILE A 235 -3.65 -8.09 12.36
N TRP A 236 -2.52 -8.76 12.13
CA TRP A 236 -2.29 -9.69 11.03
C TRP A 236 -2.98 -11.05 11.28
N ARG A 237 -3.44 -11.71 10.20
CA ARG A 237 -3.98 -13.08 10.26
C ARG A 237 -3.63 -13.84 8.98
N ASP A 238 -3.29 -15.12 9.13
CA ASP A 238 -3.16 -16.04 8.00
C ASP A 238 -4.55 -16.36 7.43
N GLU A 239 -4.73 -16.19 6.12
CA GLU A 239 -5.98 -16.47 5.41
C GLU A 239 -5.81 -17.63 4.41
N SER A 240 -4.76 -18.44 4.56
CA SER A 240 -4.51 -19.66 3.79
C SER A 240 -5.75 -20.55 3.64
N ALA A 241 -6.55 -20.70 4.71
CA ALA A 241 -7.81 -21.45 4.73
C ALA A 241 -9.05 -20.66 4.21
N ASN A 242 -8.93 -19.35 3.97
CA ASN A 242 -10.01 -18.44 3.62
C ASN A 242 -9.75 -17.75 2.26
N GLY A 243 -9.49 -18.54 1.23
CA GLY A 243 -9.21 -18.05 -0.13
C GLY A 243 -7.77 -17.57 -0.36
N GLY A 244 -6.85 -17.81 0.58
CA GLY A 244 -5.41 -17.62 0.41
C GLY A 244 -4.87 -16.29 0.91
N GLY A 245 -3.54 -16.23 1.05
CA GLY A 245 -2.84 -15.03 1.48
C GLY A 245 -2.99 -14.72 2.97
N ALA A 246 -3.02 -13.44 3.32
CA ALA A 246 -3.12 -12.95 4.70
C ALA A 246 -4.00 -11.70 4.75
N SER A 247 -4.33 -11.25 5.96
CA SER A 247 -5.11 -10.03 6.17
C SER A 247 -4.61 -9.18 7.33
N MET A 248 -4.96 -7.90 7.31
CA MET A 248 -4.78 -6.97 8.43
C MET A 248 -6.05 -6.19 8.73
N ARG A 249 -6.38 -6.06 10.04
CA ARG A 249 -7.35 -5.08 10.55
C ARG A 249 -6.67 -3.75 10.90
N SER A 250 -7.45 -2.72 11.23
CA SER A 250 -6.96 -1.45 11.79
C SER A 250 -5.92 -0.65 10.98
N ILE A 251 -5.73 -0.92 9.68
CA ILE A 251 -4.88 -0.09 8.80
C ILE A 251 -5.41 1.35 8.82
N GLY A 252 -4.58 2.33 9.22
CA GLY A 252 -5.00 3.73 9.38
C GLY A 252 -5.86 4.02 10.61
N ARG A 253 -5.95 3.10 11.58
CA ARG A 253 -6.64 3.25 12.87
C ARG A 253 -5.73 2.90 14.06
N GLU A 254 -6.15 3.25 15.28
CA GLU A 254 -5.55 2.76 16.53
C GLU A 254 -4.01 2.98 16.57
N GLY A 255 -3.23 2.00 17.03
CA GLY A 255 -1.75 2.06 17.07
C GLY A 255 -1.06 2.13 15.69
N TYR A 256 -1.84 1.99 14.62
CA TYR A 256 -1.44 1.96 13.21
C TYR A 256 -2.00 3.15 12.40
N ALA A 257 -2.55 4.17 13.06
CA ALA A 257 -3.12 5.37 12.42
C ALA A 257 -2.15 6.13 11.50
N ARG A 258 -0.84 6.01 11.73
CA ARG A 258 0.23 6.60 10.90
C ARG A 258 1.03 5.58 10.11
N HIS A 259 0.47 4.41 9.83
CA HIS A 259 1.16 3.33 9.12
C HIS A 259 0.37 2.84 7.90
N MET A 260 1.10 2.38 6.89
CA MET A 260 0.61 1.62 5.74
C MET A 260 1.05 0.16 5.85
N TRP A 261 0.21 -0.76 5.37
CA TRP A 261 0.66 -2.12 5.07
C TRP A 261 1.36 -2.09 3.72
N ARG A 262 2.66 -2.41 3.70
CA ARG A 262 3.48 -2.46 2.49
C ARG A 262 4.31 -3.73 2.50
N GLU A 263 4.15 -4.51 1.46
CA GLU A 263 4.70 -5.85 1.33
C GLU A 263 5.28 -6.05 -0.06
N ALA A 264 6.09 -7.10 -0.25
CA ALA A 264 6.76 -7.36 -1.51
C ALA A 264 6.64 -8.83 -1.97
N SER A 265 6.78 -9.03 -3.30
CA SER A 265 6.79 -10.37 -3.93
C SER A 265 8.07 -11.18 -3.70
N GLY A 266 9.02 -10.66 -2.90
CA GLY A 266 10.42 -11.06 -2.96
C GLY A 266 11.13 -10.44 -4.16
N SER A 267 12.47 -10.45 -4.15
CA SER A 267 13.29 -9.76 -5.14
C SER A 267 13.88 -10.74 -6.16
N SER A 268 13.93 -10.34 -7.44
CA SER A 268 14.31 -11.20 -8.56
C SER A 268 15.29 -10.51 -9.52
N PRO A 269 16.22 -11.24 -10.18
CA PRO A 269 17.01 -10.69 -11.28
C PRO A 269 16.10 -10.30 -12.46
N VAL A 270 16.43 -9.19 -13.12
CA VAL A 270 15.72 -8.73 -14.33
C VAL A 270 16.26 -9.51 -15.54
N PRO A 271 15.44 -10.23 -16.32
CA PRO A 271 15.92 -10.96 -17.50
C PRO A 271 16.60 -10.02 -18.50
N ALA A 272 17.74 -10.46 -19.07
CA ALA A 272 18.55 -9.63 -19.96
C ALA A 272 17.78 -9.17 -21.22
N ASN A 273 16.82 -9.97 -21.69
CA ASN A 273 15.96 -9.71 -22.84
C ASN A 273 14.52 -9.32 -22.46
N ALA A 274 14.29 -8.85 -21.23
CA ALA A 274 12.98 -8.31 -20.83
C ALA A 274 12.67 -7.01 -21.60
N VAL A 275 11.50 -6.96 -22.23
CA VAL A 275 10.97 -5.77 -22.93
C VAL A 275 9.90 -5.03 -22.14
N GLY A 276 9.40 -5.62 -21.06
CA GLY A 276 8.54 -4.95 -20.08
C GLY A 276 8.16 -5.85 -18.91
N ALA A 277 7.38 -5.29 -17.99
CA ALA A 277 7.01 -5.90 -16.73
C ALA A 277 5.54 -5.64 -16.38
N VAL A 278 4.93 -6.57 -15.64
CA VAL A 278 3.64 -6.39 -14.97
C VAL A 278 3.81 -6.77 -13.51
N GLY A 279 3.59 -5.82 -12.61
CA GLY A 279 3.41 -6.11 -11.19
C GLY A 279 1.92 -6.25 -10.89
N ALA A 280 1.57 -7.23 -10.04
CA ALA A 280 0.19 -7.49 -9.65
C ALA A 280 0.07 -8.00 -8.22
N PHE A 281 -1.10 -7.80 -7.61
CA PHE A 281 -1.60 -8.56 -6.47
C PHE A 281 -3.13 -8.48 -6.42
N PHE A 282 -3.75 -9.26 -5.53
CA PHE A 282 -5.19 -9.21 -5.30
C PHE A 282 -5.51 -8.74 -3.89
N SER A 283 -6.55 -7.93 -3.74
CA SER A 283 -7.04 -7.46 -2.44
C SER A 283 -8.57 -7.53 -2.34
N ARG A 284 -9.11 -7.74 -1.12
CA ARG A 284 -10.55 -7.63 -0.80
C ARG A 284 -10.78 -7.28 0.68
N LEU A 285 -12.01 -6.92 1.03
CA LEU A 285 -12.48 -6.72 2.40
C LEU A 285 -13.21 -7.96 2.94
N ILE A 286 -12.77 -8.45 4.09
CA ILE A 286 -13.41 -9.52 4.86
C ILE A 286 -13.72 -9.06 6.28
N LEU A 287 -14.54 -9.82 7.02
CA LEU A 287 -14.78 -9.57 8.43
C LEU A 287 -13.63 -10.13 9.30
N ASP A 288 -13.37 -9.48 10.44
CA ASP A 288 -12.50 -10.00 11.49
C ASP A 288 -13.23 -11.13 12.25
N ASP A 289 -14.34 -10.82 12.92
CA ASP A 289 -15.32 -11.79 13.40
C ASP A 289 -16.43 -11.98 12.36
N PRO A 290 -16.60 -13.19 11.78
CA PRO A 290 -17.72 -13.50 10.88
C PRO A 290 -19.11 -13.36 11.50
N ASN A 291 -19.22 -13.34 12.84
CA ASN A 291 -20.47 -13.16 13.57
C ASN A 291 -20.66 -11.71 14.07
N GLY A 292 -19.65 -10.86 13.89
CA GLY A 292 -19.71 -9.44 14.25
C GLY A 292 -20.47 -8.60 13.22
N PRO A 293 -20.69 -7.29 13.51
CA PRO A 293 -21.33 -6.38 12.57
C PRO A 293 -20.56 -6.28 11.24
N ASP A 294 -21.26 -6.24 10.10
CA ASP A 294 -20.63 -5.88 8.83
C ASP A 294 -20.45 -4.37 8.75
N ASP A 295 -19.19 -3.93 8.76
CA ASP A 295 -18.78 -2.53 8.68
C ASP A 295 -17.83 -2.27 7.50
N ARG A 296 -17.81 -3.16 6.50
CA ARG A 296 -16.88 -3.09 5.35
C ARG A 296 -17.09 -1.86 4.48
N ASP A 297 -18.27 -1.24 4.54
CA ASP A 297 -18.57 0.05 3.92
C ASP A 297 -17.78 1.22 4.55
N LYS A 298 -17.42 1.11 5.84
CA LYS A 298 -16.70 2.14 6.61
C LYS A 298 -15.18 1.99 6.55
N ALA A 299 -14.66 1.01 5.81
CA ALA A 299 -13.25 0.68 5.84
C ALA A 299 -12.36 1.70 5.10
N HIS A 300 -12.86 2.33 4.02
CA HIS A 300 -12.19 3.46 3.33
C HIS A 300 -10.67 3.27 3.12
N VAL A 301 -10.25 2.04 2.77
CA VAL A 301 -8.83 1.71 2.54
C VAL A 301 -8.52 1.74 1.05
N LEU A 302 -7.45 2.45 0.70
CA LEU A 302 -6.86 2.52 -0.63
C LEU A 302 -5.71 1.53 -0.76
N SER A 303 -5.62 0.86 -1.90
CA SER A 303 -4.55 -0.08 -2.26
C SER A 303 -3.99 0.24 -3.64
N ALA A 304 -2.66 0.11 -3.82
CA ALA A 304 -1.99 0.22 -5.11
C ALA A 304 -0.88 -0.83 -5.25
N CYS A 305 -0.66 -1.30 -6.48
CA CYS A 305 0.53 -2.10 -6.79
C CYS A 305 1.64 -1.16 -7.26
N ALA A 306 2.86 -1.46 -6.84
CA ALA A 306 4.07 -0.73 -7.18
C ALA A 306 5.21 -1.71 -7.46
N GLY A 307 6.39 -1.18 -7.74
CA GLY A 307 7.59 -2.00 -7.78
C GLY A 307 8.85 -1.17 -7.64
N ASP A 308 9.94 -1.86 -7.33
CA ASP A 308 11.27 -1.27 -7.17
C ASP A 308 12.24 -1.87 -8.17
N TRP A 309 13.11 -1.02 -8.71
CA TRP A 309 14.44 -1.43 -9.13
C TRP A 309 15.30 -1.56 -7.88
N LEU A 310 16.19 -2.55 -7.82
CA LEU A 310 17.18 -2.75 -6.77
C LEU A 310 18.59 -2.87 -7.38
N ALA A 311 19.55 -2.16 -6.80
CA ALA A 311 20.92 -2.08 -7.31
C ALA A 311 21.69 -3.39 -7.04
N GLU A 312 21.75 -3.81 -5.78
CA GLU A 312 22.65 -4.85 -5.29
C GLU A 312 21.93 -6.04 -4.65
N ARG A 313 22.60 -7.20 -4.67
CA ARG A 313 22.12 -8.46 -4.08
C ARG A 313 21.88 -8.39 -2.56
N ALA A 314 22.59 -7.51 -1.84
CA ALA A 314 22.35 -7.30 -0.40
C ALA A 314 20.94 -6.74 -0.10
N SER A 315 20.25 -6.20 -1.11
CA SER A 315 18.87 -5.70 -1.00
C SER A 315 17.82 -6.80 -1.17
N LEU A 316 18.21 -8.06 -1.40
CA LEU A 316 17.28 -9.18 -1.52
C LEU A 316 16.83 -9.72 -0.14
N ASP A 317 17.73 -9.67 0.86
CA ASP A 317 17.50 -10.29 2.18
C ASP A 317 16.88 -9.32 3.20
N ALA A 318 16.96 -8.01 2.95
CA ALA A 318 16.33 -7.00 3.79
C ALA A 318 14.82 -6.93 3.54
N ARG A 319 14.03 -7.08 4.61
CA ARG A 319 12.56 -6.94 4.55
C ARG A 319 12.13 -5.61 3.91
N GLU A 320 12.84 -4.53 4.26
CA GLU A 320 12.87 -3.30 3.49
C GLU A 320 14.31 -2.83 3.24
N PRO A 321 14.71 -2.59 1.97
CA PRO A 321 16.01 -2.04 1.62
C PRO A 321 16.09 -0.56 1.98
N GLN A 322 17.28 -0.10 2.34
CA GLN A 322 17.56 1.31 2.55
C GLN A 322 17.31 2.12 1.26
N ARG A 323 16.82 3.36 1.39
CA ARG A 323 16.40 4.21 0.25
C ARG A 323 17.47 4.40 -0.84
N GLN A 324 18.75 4.23 -0.51
CA GLN A 324 19.86 4.35 -1.47
C GLN A 324 19.90 3.18 -2.49
N ASN A 325 19.39 2.01 -2.11
CA ASN A 325 19.46 0.77 -2.90
C ASN A 325 18.13 0.38 -3.55
N ALA A 326 17.11 1.24 -3.47
CA ALA A 326 15.79 1.02 -4.06
C ALA A 326 15.28 2.28 -4.78
N LEU A 327 14.97 2.16 -6.07
CA LEU A 327 14.35 3.22 -6.87
C LEU A 327 12.97 2.77 -7.35
N ARG A 328 12.00 3.69 -7.38
CA ARG A 328 10.64 3.41 -7.90
C ARG A 328 10.74 2.93 -9.35
N MET A 329 10.31 1.70 -9.60
CA MET A 329 10.13 1.16 -10.95
C MET A 329 8.76 1.53 -11.52
N GLY A 330 7.75 1.66 -10.66
CA GLY A 330 6.45 2.19 -11.05
C GLY A 330 5.41 2.05 -9.95
N SER A 331 4.22 2.60 -10.19
CA SER A 331 3.00 2.19 -9.51
C SER A 331 1.76 2.46 -10.34
N GLY A 332 0.73 1.64 -10.11
CA GLY A 332 -0.62 1.89 -10.55
C GLY A 332 -1.32 2.88 -9.63
N ARG A 333 -2.58 3.15 -9.93
CA ARG A 333 -3.44 4.03 -9.12
C ARG A 333 -3.83 3.38 -7.80
N LEU A 334 -3.99 4.23 -6.78
CA LEU A 334 -4.63 3.88 -5.53
C LEU A 334 -6.14 3.70 -5.77
N LYS A 335 -6.66 2.50 -5.49
CA LYS A 335 -8.09 2.17 -5.59
C LYS A 335 -8.67 1.78 -4.26
N TYR A 336 -9.96 2.04 -4.04
CA TYR A 336 -10.64 1.52 -2.85
C TYR A 336 -10.73 -0.01 -2.92
N VAL A 337 -10.39 -0.65 -1.80
CA VAL A 337 -10.60 -2.09 -1.62
C VAL A 337 -12.08 -2.34 -1.35
N THR A 338 -12.65 -3.31 -2.06
CA THR A 338 -14.07 -3.67 -1.97
C THR A 338 -14.25 -5.08 -1.38
N ARG A 339 -15.50 -5.51 -1.17
CA ARG A 339 -15.83 -6.85 -0.64
C ARG A 339 -15.39 -8.01 -1.55
N GLN A 340 -15.13 -7.75 -2.83
CA GLN A 340 -14.73 -8.77 -3.81
C GLN A 340 -13.23 -8.70 -4.12
N TRP A 341 -12.66 -9.81 -4.59
CA TRP A 341 -11.29 -9.83 -5.08
C TRP A 341 -11.13 -8.90 -6.27
N GLN A 342 -10.31 -7.88 -6.12
CA GLN A 342 -9.89 -6.98 -7.20
C GLN A 342 -8.42 -7.23 -7.52
N LEU A 343 -8.09 -7.23 -8.82
CA LEU A 343 -6.71 -7.08 -9.30
C LEU A 343 -6.24 -5.66 -9.02
N PHE A 344 -5.03 -5.50 -8.52
CA PHE A 344 -4.29 -4.24 -8.45
C PHE A 344 -2.97 -4.45 -9.18
N GLY A 345 -2.67 -3.62 -10.17
CA GLY A 345 -1.46 -3.81 -10.96
C GLY A 345 -0.80 -2.52 -11.43
N TRP A 346 0.34 -2.68 -12.07
CA TRP A 346 1.04 -1.63 -12.80
C TRP A 346 1.89 -2.27 -13.90
N THR A 347 2.21 -1.51 -14.94
CA THR A 347 3.04 -1.98 -16.04
C THR A 347 3.75 -0.84 -16.75
N ASN A 348 4.84 -1.16 -17.46
CA ASN A 348 5.46 -0.27 -18.45
C ASN A 348 5.14 -0.67 -19.90
N LEU A 349 4.27 -1.66 -20.12
CA LEU A 349 3.81 -2.09 -21.44
C LEU A 349 2.63 -1.24 -21.91
N SER A 350 2.53 -1.05 -23.23
CA SER A 350 1.32 -0.49 -23.85
C SER A 350 0.16 -1.49 -23.81
N GLU A 351 -1.07 -0.97 -23.87
CA GLU A 351 -2.29 -1.78 -24.01
C GLU A 351 -2.20 -2.79 -25.17
N ALA A 352 -1.66 -2.37 -26.32
CA ALA A 352 -1.49 -3.24 -27.48
C ALA A 352 -0.54 -4.43 -27.19
N GLN A 353 0.54 -4.21 -26.42
CA GLN A 353 1.45 -5.28 -26.00
C GLN A 353 0.78 -6.24 -25.01
N LEU A 354 0.01 -5.72 -24.04
CA LEU A 354 -0.76 -6.53 -23.08
C LEU A 354 -1.80 -7.41 -23.79
N ARG A 355 -2.57 -6.85 -24.73
CA ARG A 355 -3.60 -7.61 -25.46
C ARG A 355 -3.00 -8.63 -26.43
N ALA A 356 -1.85 -8.31 -27.04
CA ALA A 356 -1.13 -9.25 -27.91
C ALA A 356 -0.45 -10.40 -27.12
N ASN A 357 0.02 -10.13 -25.90
CA ASN A 357 0.71 -11.10 -25.05
C ASN A 357 0.21 -10.94 -23.60
N PRO A 358 -0.97 -11.47 -23.24
CA PRO A 358 -1.51 -11.32 -21.88
C PRO A 358 -0.63 -12.00 -20.83
N PRO A 359 -0.24 -11.33 -19.73
CA PRO A 359 0.53 -11.95 -18.66
C PRO A 359 -0.26 -13.08 -17.96
N PRO A 360 0.36 -14.24 -17.66
CA PRO A 360 -0.29 -15.38 -17.02
C PRO A 360 -0.41 -15.16 -15.49
N LEU A 361 -1.16 -14.16 -15.07
CA LEU A 361 -1.29 -13.78 -13.66
C LEU A 361 -1.85 -14.91 -12.79
N ILE A 362 -1.11 -15.25 -11.73
CA ILE A 362 -1.50 -16.23 -10.71
C ILE A 362 -2.59 -15.61 -9.83
N GLY A 363 -3.63 -16.36 -9.50
CA GLY A 363 -4.65 -15.93 -8.53
C GLY A 363 -5.78 -15.07 -9.10
N LEU A 364 -5.87 -14.90 -10.43
CA LEU A 364 -7.04 -14.32 -11.11
C LEU A 364 -8.34 -14.99 -10.61
N PRO A 365 -9.36 -14.21 -10.19
CA PRO A 365 -10.68 -14.75 -9.89
C PRO A 365 -11.25 -15.50 -11.09
N LYS A 366 -11.90 -16.64 -10.84
CA LYS A 366 -12.64 -17.43 -11.81
C LYS A 366 -14.12 -17.11 -11.74
#